data_AF-A0A7M3WX55-F1
#
_entry.id   AF-A0A7M3WX55-F1
#
_cell.length_a   1.000
_cell.length_b   1.000
_cell.length_c   1.000
_cell.angle_alpha   90.00
_cell.angle_beta   90.00
_cell.angle_gamma   90.00
#
_symmetry.space_group_name_H-M   'P 1'
#
loop_
_entity.id
_entity.type
_entity.pdbx_description
1 polymer ?
#
loop_
_entity_poly.entity_id
_entity_poly.type
_entity_poly.pdbx_seq_one_letter_code
_entity_poly.pdbx_strand_id
1 'polypeptide(L)'
;MSIMTDHTADSGSNVAAALGTLGVFLLIAAVAGVVILYAFRYKIAPSDKILVIYGSGPGLKGKTADTVHGGGRLVIPLIQHYAYLDLKPL
;
A
#
# COMPACT_ATOMS: atom_id res chain seq x y z
N MET A 1 5.32 -5.71 -58.17
CA MET A 1 6.03 -6.48 -57.13
C MET A 1 6.35 -5.56 -55.95
N SER A 2 5.32 -5.10 -55.20
CA SER A 2 5.52 -4.24 -54.01
C SER A 2 4.35 -4.30 -53.01
N ILE A 3 3.40 -5.22 -53.19
CA ILE A 3 2.15 -5.26 -52.40
C ILE A 3 2.21 -6.25 -51.20
N MET A 4 3.36 -6.92 -51.02
CA MET A 4 3.45 -8.09 -50.12
C MET A 4 4.29 -7.83 -48.85
N THR A 5 4.74 -6.59 -48.59
CA THR A 5 5.58 -6.23 -47.43
C THR A 5 4.85 -5.53 -46.28
N ASP A 6 3.56 -5.20 -46.42
CA ASP A 6 2.86 -4.34 -45.43
C ASP A 6 2.28 -5.14 -44.24
N HIS A 7 1.84 -6.39 -44.46
CA HIS A 7 1.22 -7.21 -43.41
C HIS A 7 2.19 -7.64 -42.29
N THR A 8 3.48 -7.77 -42.57
CA THR A 8 4.49 -8.13 -41.56
C THR A 8 4.93 -6.95 -40.71
N ALA A 9 4.77 -5.71 -41.21
CA ALA A 9 5.13 -4.50 -40.47
C ALA A 9 4.13 -4.19 -39.34
N ASP A 10 2.84 -4.38 -39.60
CA ASP A 10 1.76 -4.12 -38.63
C ASP A 10 1.80 -5.09 -37.43
N SER A 11 2.20 -6.35 -37.66
CA SER A 11 2.34 -7.34 -36.57
C SER A 11 3.46 -6.96 -35.58
N GLY A 12 4.57 -6.38 -36.05
CA GLY A 12 5.66 -5.93 -35.20
C GLY A 12 5.32 -4.69 -34.37
N SER A 13 4.63 -3.71 -34.96
CA SER A 13 4.20 -2.49 -34.26
C SER A 13 3.11 -2.77 -33.22
N ASN A 14 2.15 -3.64 -33.51
CA ASN A 14 1.09 -3.99 -32.57
C ASN A 14 1.63 -4.77 -31.37
N VAL A 15 2.63 -5.64 -31.56
CA VAL A 15 3.29 -6.35 -30.45
C VAL A 15 4.08 -5.37 -29.58
N ALA A 16 4.81 -4.42 -30.18
CA ALA A 16 5.51 -3.38 -29.43
C ALA A 16 4.54 -2.49 -28.63
N ALA A 17 3.43 -2.10 -29.25
CA ALA A 17 2.36 -1.33 -28.60
C ALA A 17 1.71 -2.12 -27.46
N ALA A 18 1.44 -3.42 -27.66
CA ALA A 18 0.86 -4.29 -26.64
C ALA A 18 1.78 -4.47 -25.43
N LEU A 19 3.09 -4.70 -25.66
CA LEU A 19 4.09 -4.81 -24.60
C LEU A 19 4.26 -3.50 -23.85
N GLY A 20 4.29 -2.37 -24.55
CA GLY A 20 4.35 -1.04 -23.93
C GLY A 20 3.12 -0.76 -23.06
N THR A 21 1.92 -1.04 -23.58
CA THR A 21 0.66 -0.85 -22.84
C THR A 21 0.58 -1.74 -21.61
N LEU A 22 0.98 -3.01 -21.73
CA LEU A 22 1.04 -3.94 -20.61
C LEU A 22 2.05 -3.50 -19.54
N GLY A 23 3.23 -3.03 -19.95
CA GLY A 23 4.25 -2.51 -19.02
C GLY A 23 3.75 -1.33 -18.21
N VAL A 24 3.09 -0.37 -18.86
CA VAL A 24 2.47 0.79 -18.19
C VAL A 24 1.37 0.34 -17.22
N PHE A 25 0.51 -0.59 -17.65
CA PHE A 25 -0.55 -1.12 -16.80
C PHE A 25 -0.01 -1.79 -15.54
N LEU A 26 1.03 -2.63 -15.68
CA LEU A 26 1.67 -3.30 -14.54
C LEU A 26 2.32 -2.31 -13.58
N LEU A 27 2.95 -1.24 -14.10
CA LEU A 27 3.53 -0.20 -13.26
C LEU A 27 2.45 0.54 -12.45
N ILE A 28 1.33 0.90 -13.08
CA ILE A 28 0.19 1.53 -12.41
C ILE A 28 -0.39 0.57 -11.36
N ALA A 29 -0.59 -0.70 -11.71
CA ALA A 29 -1.10 -1.72 -10.79
C ALA A 29 -0.18 -1.93 -9.59
N ALA A 30 1.14 -1.92 -9.79
CA ALA A 30 2.12 -2.03 -8.72
C ALA A 30 2.06 -0.83 -7.77
N VAL A 31 2.03 0.40 -8.29
CA VAL A 31 1.92 1.62 -7.48
C VAL A 31 0.59 1.64 -6.71
N ALA A 32 -0.52 1.35 -7.39
CA ALA A 32 -1.83 1.26 -6.76
C ALA A 32 -1.85 0.18 -5.67
N GLY A 33 -1.28 -0.99 -5.93
CA GLY A 33 -1.14 -2.08 -4.96
C GLY A 33 -0.39 -1.64 -3.71
N VAL A 34 0.74 -0.94 -3.87
CA VAL A 34 1.52 -0.38 -2.76
C VAL A 34 0.68 0.62 -1.95
N VAL A 35 0.02 1.58 -2.61
CA VAL A 35 -0.84 2.58 -1.94
C VAL A 35 -1.97 1.92 -1.17
N ILE A 36 -2.65 0.94 -1.77
CA ILE A 36 -3.75 0.20 -1.15
C ILE A 36 -3.24 -0.59 0.07
N LEU A 37 -2.08 -1.23 -0.03
CA LEU A 37 -1.45 -1.92 1.10
C LEU A 37 -1.16 -0.95 2.26
N TYR A 38 -0.60 0.22 1.98
CA TYR A 38 -0.37 1.26 2.99
C TYR A 38 -1.68 1.74 3.62
N ALA A 39 -2.70 2.00 2.80
CA ALA A 39 -4.01 2.47 3.27
C ALA A 39 -4.68 1.44 4.19
N PHE A 40 -4.65 0.14 3.87
CA PHE A 40 -5.23 -0.89 4.72
C PHE A 40 -4.47 -1.14 6.03
N ARG A 41 -3.22 -0.69 6.14
CA ARG A 41 -2.41 -0.78 7.36
C ARG A 41 -2.40 0.52 8.17
N TYR A 42 -3.02 1.58 7.64
CA TYR A 42 -3.17 2.84 8.34
C TYR A 42 -4.36 2.74 9.31
N LYS A 43 -4.08 2.83 10.61
CA LYS A 43 -5.11 2.83 11.65
C LYS A 43 -5.23 4.23 12.24
N ILE A 44 -6.46 4.73 12.25
CA ILE A 44 -6.79 6.04 12.81
C ILE A 44 -7.28 5.83 14.24
N ALA A 45 -6.77 6.63 15.16
CA ALA A 45 -7.23 6.69 16.55
C ALA A 45 -8.44 7.64 16.61
N PRO A 46 -9.65 7.15 16.95
CA PRO A 46 -10.80 8.03 17.15
C PRO A 46 -10.58 8.92 18.37
N SER A 47 -11.22 10.10 18.41
CA SER A 47 -10.98 11.09 19.47
C SER A 47 -11.22 10.54 20.89
N ASP A 48 -12.17 9.62 21.03
CA ASP A 48 -12.57 9.05 22.32
C ASP A 48 -11.78 7.78 22.71
N LYS A 49 -10.76 7.39 21.91
CA LYS A 49 -9.95 6.20 22.19
C LYS A 49 -8.47 6.43 21.92
N ILE A 50 -7.61 5.87 22.78
CA ILE A 50 -6.17 5.82 22.54
C ILE A 50 -5.84 4.55 21.76
N LEU A 51 -5.11 4.69 20.66
CA LEU A 51 -4.52 3.56 19.93
C LEU A 51 -3.20 3.20 20.61
N VAL A 52 -3.15 2.01 21.21
CA VAL A 52 -1.94 1.46 21.84
C VAL A 52 -1.33 0.43 20.90
N ILE A 53 -0.12 0.67 20.42
CA ILE A 53 0.62 -0.24 19.55
C ILE A 53 1.73 -0.87 20.38
N TYR A 54 1.82 -2.19 20.42
CA TYR A 54 2.79 -2.90 21.26
C TYR A 54 3.44 -4.06 20.49
N GLY A 55 4.59 -4.52 20.99
CA GLY A 55 5.40 -5.55 20.34
C GLY A 55 6.80 -5.05 20.01
N SER A 56 7.55 -5.82 19.22
CA SER A 56 8.87 -5.40 18.73
C SER A 56 8.69 -4.78 17.35
N GLY A 57 9.31 -3.64 17.06
CA GLY A 57 9.22 -3.09 15.71
C GLY A 57 9.96 -1.77 15.57
N PRO A 58 10.31 -1.38 14.33
CA PRO A 58 11.14 -0.21 14.07
C PRO A 58 10.53 1.10 14.59
N GLY A 59 9.20 1.13 14.78
CA GLY A 59 8.48 2.30 15.29
C GLY A 59 8.49 2.48 16.81
N LEU A 60 8.92 1.50 17.61
CA LEU A 60 8.76 1.55 19.07
C LEU A 60 9.93 2.20 19.84
N LYS A 61 11.03 2.60 19.19
CA LYS A 61 12.17 3.34 19.81
C LYS A 61 12.59 2.82 21.22
N GLY A 62 12.55 1.50 21.44
CA GLY A 62 12.88 0.89 22.73
C GLY A 62 11.79 0.94 23.81
N LYS A 63 10.58 1.39 23.48
CA LYS A 63 9.39 1.34 24.34
C LYS A 63 8.63 0.03 24.12
N THR A 64 8.04 -0.53 25.17
CA THR A 64 7.20 -1.76 25.08
C THR A 64 5.85 -1.50 24.39
N ALA A 65 5.36 -0.27 24.48
CA ALA A 65 4.13 0.19 23.83
C ALA A 65 4.25 1.66 23.44
N ASP A 66 3.62 2.02 22.32
CA ASP A 66 3.47 3.38 21.81
C ASP A 66 1.99 3.77 21.86
N THR A 67 1.68 4.87 22.53
CA THR A 67 0.30 5.34 22.75
C THR A 67 0.04 6.57 21.88
N VAL A 68 -0.89 6.45 20.93
CA VAL A 68 -1.25 7.51 20.00
C VAL A 68 -2.63 8.07 20.38
N HIS A 69 -2.68 9.35 20.77
CA HIS A 69 -3.91 10.07 21.07
C HIS A 69 -4.29 10.96 19.87
N GLY A 70 -5.26 10.52 19.07
CA GLY A 70 -5.65 11.22 17.84
C GLY A 70 -4.65 11.08 16.69
N GLY A 71 -5.14 11.32 15.46
CA GLY A 71 -4.38 11.10 14.23
C GLY A 71 -4.37 9.63 13.78
N GLY A 72 -3.45 9.28 12.88
CA GLY A 72 -3.32 7.92 12.38
C GLY A 72 -1.87 7.45 12.37
N ARG A 73 -1.70 6.15 12.57
CA ARG A 73 -0.40 5.49 12.60
C ARG A 73 -0.43 4.27 11.71
N LEU A 74 0.66 4.07 10.99
CA LEU A 74 0.90 2.84 10.26
C LEU A 74 1.29 1.74 11.25
N VAL A 75 0.46 0.71 11.37
CA VAL A 75 0.75 -0.47 12.18
C VAL A 75 1.26 -1.57 11.26
N ILE A 76 2.46 -2.09 11.51
CA ILE A 76 2.99 -3.24 10.77
C ILE A 76 2.47 -4.53 11.43
N PRO A 77 1.43 -5.18 10.87
CA PRO A 77 0.74 -6.27 11.56
C PRO A 77 1.59 -7.52 11.78
N LEU A 78 2.70 -7.67 11.04
CA LEU A 78 3.56 -8.84 11.15
C LEU A 78 4.41 -8.84 12.42
N ILE A 79 4.71 -7.65 12.97
CA ILE A 79 5.64 -7.50 14.10
C ILE A 79 5.01 -6.71 15.26
N GLN A 80 3.97 -5.91 14.98
CA GLN A 80 3.30 -5.04 15.94
C GLN A 80 1.82 -5.41 16.08
N HIS A 81 1.35 -5.50 17.31
CA HIS A 81 -0.06 -5.63 17.65
C HIS A 81 -0.63 -4.27 18.07
N TYR A 82 -1.95 -4.12 18.03
CA TYR A 82 -2.62 -2.90 18.46
C TYR A 82 -3.85 -3.20 19.31
N ALA A 83 -4.18 -2.28 20.22
CA ALA A 83 -5.40 -2.27 21.02
C ALA A 83 -5.96 -0.86 21.09
N TYR A 84 -7.27 -0.74 21.30
CA TYR A 84 -7.93 0.54 21.56
C TYR A 84 -8.33 0.61 23.02
N LEU A 85 -7.91 1.67 23.72
CA LEU A 85 -8.32 1.97 25.08
C LEU A 85 -9.36 3.09 25.05
N ASP A 86 -10.50 2.90 25.70
CA ASP A 86 -11.59 3.89 25.76
C ASP A 86 -11.28 4.96 26.83
N LEU A 87 -11.58 6.21 26.52
CA LEU A 87 -11.39 7.36 27.44
C LEU A 87 -12.68 7.78 28.13
N LYS A 88 -13.79 7.08 27.91
CA LYS A 88 -14.99 7.32 28.71
C LYS A 88 -14.74 6.97 30.18
N PRO A 89 -15.15 7.85 31.11
CA PRO A 89 -15.04 7.56 32.53
C PRO A 89 -15.87 6.31 32.88
N LEU A 90 -15.25 5.40 33.64
CA LEU A 90 -15.86 4.18 34.19
C LEU A 90 -16.82 4.50 35.33
#